data_AF-A0AAX2IHI4-F1
#
_entry.id   AF-A0AAX2IHI4-F1
#
_cell.length_a   1.000
_cell.length_b   1.000
_cell.length_c   1.000
_cell.angle_alpha   90.00
_cell.angle_beta   90.00
_cell.angle_gamma   90.00
#
_symmetry.space_group_name_H-M   'P 1'
#
loop_
_entity.id
_entity.type
_entity.pdbx_description
1 polymer ?
#
loop_
_entity_poly.entity_id
_entity_poly.type
_entity_poly.pdbx_seq_one_letter_code
_entity_poly.pdbx_strand_id
1 'polypeptide(L)'
;MEQKLILDAIHGAVWRKKIREIFTLKDMYKDMTGDSDLSNLKIDIVLKNKEIFEWIIQHPEYDYKELLESPYSNEELFRFFKIYYESIIFKLNKYFSGDYTIRLSEIENM
;
A
#
# COMPACT_ATOMS: atom_id res chain seq x y z
N MET A 1 10.30 8.91 12.91
CA MET A 1 10.51 7.70 12.09
C MET A 1 11.87 7.84 11.40
N GLU A 2 12.67 6.78 11.27
CA GLU A 2 13.97 6.85 10.59
C GLU A 2 13.80 6.99 9.07
N GLN A 3 14.53 7.91 8.43
CA GLN A 3 14.43 8.17 6.99
C GLN A 3 14.66 6.92 6.14
N LYS A 4 15.64 6.09 6.51
CA LYS A 4 15.93 4.83 5.80
C LYS A 4 14.74 3.87 5.83
N LEU A 5 14.04 3.77 6.96
CA LEU A 5 12.85 2.93 7.09
C LEU A 5 11.71 3.42 6.19
N ILE A 6 11.50 4.73 6.15
CA ILE A 6 10.50 5.35 5.26
C ILE A 6 10.87 5.01 3.81
N LEU A 7 12.11 5.28 3.40
CA LEU A 7 12.60 5.02 2.04
C LEU A 7 12.40 3.57 1.62
N ASP A 8 12.85 2.60 2.43
CA ASP A 8 12.73 1.18 2.13
C ASP A 8 11.25 0.78 1.93
N ALA A 9 10.36 1.28 2.80
CA ALA A 9 8.93 0.97 2.74
C ALA A 9 8.25 1.60 1.50
N ILE A 10 8.49 2.89 1.24
CA ILE A 10 7.87 3.57 0.10
C ILE A 10 8.43 3.08 -1.23
N HIS A 11 9.73 2.75 -1.31
CA HIS A 11 10.32 2.14 -2.49
C HIS A 11 9.65 0.80 -2.81
N GLY A 12 9.41 -0.04 -1.79
CA GLY A 12 8.67 -1.30 -1.93
C GLY A 12 7.20 -1.09 -2.36
N ALA A 13 6.55 -0.05 -1.86
CA ALA A 13 5.16 0.25 -2.20
C ALA A 13 4.97 0.74 -3.64
N VAL A 14 5.89 1.57 -4.15
CA VAL A 14 5.81 2.15 -5.50
C VAL A 14 6.36 1.23 -6.58
N TRP A 15 7.13 0.21 -6.21
CA TRP A 15 7.82 -0.65 -7.17
C TRP A 15 6.86 -1.27 -8.20
N ARG A 16 7.10 -0.95 -9.48
CA ARG A 16 6.30 -1.39 -10.65
C ARG A 16 4.82 -1.00 -10.57
N LYS A 17 4.43 -0.03 -9.74
CA LYS A 17 3.07 0.48 -9.66
C LYS A 17 2.89 1.67 -10.59
N LYS A 18 1.79 1.68 -11.34
CA LYS A 18 1.36 2.83 -12.13
C LYS A 18 0.58 3.80 -11.25
N ILE A 19 1.30 4.56 -10.42
CA ILE A 19 0.73 5.41 -9.37
C ILE A 19 -0.38 6.34 -9.87
N ARG A 20 -0.19 6.91 -11.06
CA ARG A 20 -1.17 7.82 -11.69
C ARG A 20 -2.51 7.17 -12.01
N GLU A 21 -2.58 5.84 -12.08
CA GLU A 21 -3.80 5.10 -12.40
C GLU A 21 -4.45 4.48 -11.15
N ILE A 22 -4.01 4.86 -9.95
CA ILE A 22 -4.50 4.32 -8.68
C ILE A 22 -5.10 5.46 -7.86
N PHE A 23 -6.43 5.43 -7.69
CA PHE A 23 -7.22 6.43 -6.95
C PHE A 23 -8.09 5.81 -5.85
N THR A 24 -8.33 4.50 -5.93
CA THR A 24 -9.16 3.75 -5.00
C THR A 24 -8.46 2.46 -4.58
N LEU A 25 -8.94 1.84 -3.51
CA LEU A 25 -8.49 0.51 -3.10
C LEU A 25 -8.74 -0.54 -4.20
N LYS A 26 -9.82 -0.42 -4.98
CA LYS A 26 -10.09 -1.31 -6.13
C LYS A 26 -8.98 -1.24 -7.18
N ASP A 27 -8.48 -0.04 -7.48
CA ASP A 27 -7.40 0.16 -8.46
C ASP A 27 -6.10 -0.54 -8.07
N MET A 28 -5.85 -0.78 -6.77
CA MET A 28 -4.69 -1.53 -6.29
C MET A 28 -4.67 -2.99 -6.78
N TYR A 29 -5.84 -3.53 -7.08
CA TYR A 29 -6.07 -4.92 -7.47
C TYR A 29 -6.59 -5.05 -8.91
N LYS A 30 -6.61 -3.98 -9.71
CA LYS A 30 -7.18 -3.99 -11.07
C LYS A 30 -6.53 -4.98 -12.04
N ASP A 31 -5.25 -5.31 -11.81
CA ASP A 31 -4.48 -6.24 -12.62
C ASP A 31 -4.58 -7.69 -12.10
N MET A 32 -5.39 -7.92 -11.06
CA MET A 32 -5.61 -9.24 -10.48
C MET A 32 -6.45 -10.11 -11.44
N THR A 33 -5.92 -11.26 -11.86
CA THR A 33 -6.59 -12.17 -12.80
C THR A 33 -7.27 -13.36 -12.10
N GLY A 34 -7.27 -13.39 -10.77
CA GLY A 34 -7.83 -14.45 -9.95
C GLY A 34 -7.59 -14.19 -8.47
N ASP A 35 -8.18 -15.02 -7.61
CA ASP A 35 -8.10 -14.85 -6.16
C ASP A 35 -6.64 -14.81 -5.65
N SER A 36 -6.39 -14.00 -4.63
CA SER A 36 -5.08 -13.85 -4.00
C SER A 36 -5.05 -14.53 -2.64
N ASP A 37 -4.11 -15.47 -2.47
CA ASP A 37 -3.85 -16.17 -1.21
C ASP A 37 -2.90 -15.37 -0.30
N LEU A 38 -3.34 -15.12 0.93
CA LEU A 38 -2.62 -14.40 1.99
C LEU A 38 -2.08 -15.35 3.08
N SER A 39 -2.25 -16.67 2.97
CA SER A 39 -1.82 -17.64 3.99
C SER A 39 -0.32 -17.58 4.28
N ASN A 40 0.48 -17.22 3.27
CA ASN A 40 1.94 -17.08 3.36
C ASN A 40 2.40 -15.61 3.53
N LEU A 41 1.49 -14.72 3.93
CA LEU A 41 1.81 -13.33 4.16
C LEU A 41 2.85 -13.21 5.28
N LYS A 42 3.96 -12.52 5.02
CA LYS A 42 4.97 -12.20 6.04
C LYS A 42 4.41 -11.12 6.97
N ILE A 43 3.61 -11.53 7.95
CA ILE A 43 2.78 -10.63 8.77
C ILE A 43 3.61 -9.56 9.47
N ASP A 44 4.81 -9.89 9.98
CA ASP A 44 5.70 -8.93 10.65
C ASP A 44 6.12 -7.77 9.72
N ILE A 45 6.36 -8.07 8.43
CA ILE A 45 6.69 -7.05 7.44
C ILE A 45 5.48 -6.16 7.16
N VAL A 46 4.28 -6.75 7.09
CA VAL A 46 3.05 -6.01 6.83
C VAL A 46 2.69 -5.10 8.00
N LEU A 47 2.87 -5.56 9.24
CA LEU A 47 2.68 -4.76 10.46
C LEU A 47 3.70 -3.62 10.54
N LYS A 48 4.98 -3.88 10.25
CA LYS A 48 5.99 -2.83 10.16
C LYS A 48 5.64 -1.78 9.10
N ASN A 49 5.21 -2.23 7.92
CA ASN A 49 4.76 -1.31 6.87
C ASN A 49 3.52 -0.53 7.32
N LYS A 50 2.58 -1.14 8.04
CA LYS A 50 1.43 -0.42 8.61
C LYS A 50 1.89 0.78 9.46
N GLU A 51 2.81 0.57 10.40
CA GLU A 51 3.33 1.63 11.27
C GLU A 51 4.01 2.77 10.48
N ILE A 52 4.80 2.41 9.47
CA ILE A 52 5.48 3.40 8.62
C ILE A 52 4.47 4.20 7.81
N PHE A 53 3.49 3.54 7.20
CA PHE A 53 2.47 4.21 6.38
C PHE A 53 1.49 5.02 7.23
N GLU A 54 1.18 4.57 8.45
CA GLU A 54 0.42 5.36 9.43
C GLU A 54 1.14 6.66 9.79
N TRP A 55 2.47 6.60 10.00
CA TRP A 55 3.28 7.80 10.18
C TRP A 55 3.26 8.70 8.93
N ILE A 56 3.39 8.13 7.72
CA ILE A 56 3.31 8.89 6.45
C ILE A 56 1.99 9.66 6.35
N ILE A 57 0.85 9.05 6.67
CA ILE A 57 -0.47 9.71 6.59
C ILE A 57 -0.56 10.92 7.51
N GLN A 58 0.14 10.89 8.65
CA GLN A 58 0.19 11.99 9.62
C GLN A 58 1.15 13.12 9.22
N HIS A 59 2.01 12.91 8.22
CA HIS A 59 3.03 13.87 7.78
C HIS A 59 2.90 14.17 6.27
N PRO A 60 1.78 14.76 5.81
CA PRO A 60 1.57 15.12 4.40
C PRO A 60 2.63 16.07 3.84
N GLU A 61 3.29 16.85 4.70
CA GLU A 61 4.29 17.87 4.35
C GLU A 61 5.68 17.30 4.06
N TYR A 62 5.94 16.04 4.41
CA TYR A 62 7.24 15.42 4.19
C TYR A 62 7.55 15.29 2.68
N ASP A 63 8.79 15.57 2.28
CA ASP A 63 9.20 15.52 0.87
C ASP A 63 9.51 14.08 0.42
N TYR A 64 8.45 13.34 0.12
CA TYR A 64 8.54 11.98 -0.41
C TYR A 64 9.10 11.94 -1.82
N LYS A 65 8.92 13.02 -2.60
CA LYS A 65 9.44 13.12 -3.96
C LYS A 65 10.96 13.16 -3.92
N GLU A 66 11.53 14.06 -3.12
CA GLU A 66 12.98 14.16 -2.94
C GLU A 66 13.53 12.87 -2.36
N LEU A 67 12.88 12.31 -1.33
CA LEU A 67 13.31 11.06 -0.71
C LEU A 67 13.41 9.89 -1.71
N LEU A 68 12.46 9.77 -2.65
CA LEU A 68 12.42 8.70 -3.66
C LEU A 68 13.16 9.03 -4.96
N GLU A 69 13.65 10.26 -5.14
CA GLU A 69 14.05 10.80 -6.45
C GLU A 69 12.97 10.53 -7.53
N SER A 70 11.71 10.72 -7.14
CA SER A 70 10.55 10.24 -7.89
C SER A 70 10.18 11.17 -9.06
N PRO A 71 9.73 10.62 -10.21
CA PRO A 71 9.14 11.42 -11.28
C PRO A 71 7.72 11.92 -10.95
N TYR A 72 7.11 11.41 -9.87
CA TYR A 72 5.79 11.82 -9.41
C TYR A 72 5.88 13.05 -8.51
N SER A 73 4.82 13.86 -8.48
CA SER A 73 4.69 14.96 -7.53
C SER A 73 4.50 14.42 -6.11
N ASN A 74 4.81 15.24 -5.09
CA ASN A 74 4.58 14.85 -3.70
C ASN A 74 3.10 14.56 -3.42
N GLU A 75 2.20 15.30 -4.07
CA GLU A 75 0.75 15.09 -4.00
C GLU A 75 0.33 13.74 -4.60
N GLU A 76 0.87 13.39 -5.78
CA GLU A 76 0.60 12.09 -6.42
C GLU A 76 1.05 10.93 -5.53
N LEU A 77 2.26 11.03 -4.95
CA LEU A 77 2.81 10.04 -4.03
C LEU A 77 1.96 9.93 -2.78
N PHE A 78 1.65 11.05 -2.14
CA PHE A 78 0.90 11.06 -0.89
C PHE A 78 -0.52 10.51 -1.06
N ARG A 79 -1.20 10.84 -2.17
CA ARG A 79 -2.49 10.22 -2.53
C ARG A 79 -2.37 8.70 -2.61
N PHE A 80 -1.36 8.22 -3.33
CA PHE A 80 -1.13 6.79 -3.46
C PHE A 80 -0.79 6.10 -2.13
N PHE A 81 -0.01 6.74 -1.27
CA PHE A 81 0.33 6.19 0.04
C PHE A 81 -0.89 6.02 0.96
N LYS A 82 -1.90 6.90 0.87
CA LYS A 82 -3.20 6.68 1.55
C LYS A 82 -3.89 5.40 1.08
N ILE A 83 -3.96 5.21 -0.23
CA ILE A 83 -4.60 4.02 -0.82
C ILE A 83 -3.79 2.76 -0.50
N TYR A 84 -2.47 2.85 -0.51
CA TYR A 84 -1.59 1.75 -0.11
C TYR A 84 -1.80 1.39 1.37
N TYR A 85 -1.95 2.38 2.24
CA TYR A 85 -2.27 2.17 3.66
C TYR A 85 -3.61 1.46 3.84
N GLU A 86 -4.65 1.86 3.10
CA GLU A 86 -5.93 1.14 3.07
C GLU A 86 -5.77 -0.31 2.59
N SER A 87 -4.92 -0.56 1.59
CA SER A 87 -4.59 -1.92 1.12
C SER A 87 -3.90 -2.76 2.20
N ILE A 88 -3.01 -2.17 3.00
CA ILE A 88 -2.41 -2.84 4.16
C ILE A 88 -3.51 -3.23 5.16
N ILE A 89 -4.37 -2.29 5.54
CA ILE A 89 -5.46 -2.54 6.50
C ILE A 89 -6.39 -3.65 6.00
N PHE A 90 -6.78 -3.60 4.72
CA PHE A 90 -7.63 -4.62 4.12
C PHE A 90 -7.02 -6.03 4.22
N LYS A 91 -5.73 -6.18 3.89
CA LYS A 91 -5.01 -7.46 4.02
C LYS A 91 -4.91 -7.93 5.46
N LEU A 92 -4.65 -7.03 6.40
CA LEU A 92 -4.59 -7.35 7.82
C LEU A 92 -5.95 -7.80 8.37
N ASN A 93 -7.05 -7.12 7.99
CA ASN A 93 -8.39 -7.51 8.40
C ASN A 93 -8.76 -8.91 7.91
N LYS A 94 -8.45 -9.22 6.65
CA LYS A 94 -8.58 -10.56 6.06
C LYS A 94 -7.77 -11.61 6.82
N TYR A 95 -6.49 -11.32 7.07
CA TYR A 95 -5.60 -12.22 7.80
C TYR A 95 -6.10 -12.49 9.23
N PHE A 96 -6.47 -11.45 9.98
CA PHE A 96 -6.91 -11.59 11.37
C PHE A 96 -8.32 -12.15 11.54
N SER A 97 -9.18 -12.06 10.51
CA SER A 97 -10.48 -12.75 10.51
C SER A 97 -10.39 -14.23 10.17
N GLY A 98 -9.21 -14.71 9.75
CA GLY A 98 -9.01 -16.07 9.23
C GLY A 98 -9.49 -16.27 7.79
N ASP A 99 -9.94 -15.20 7.10
CA ASP A 99 -10.27 -15.23 5.68
C ASP A 99 -9.03 -14.87 4.84
N TYR A 100 -8.16 -15.86 4.64
CA TYR A 100 -6.87 -15.67 3.96
C TYR A 100 -6.98 -15.48 2.43
N THR A 101 -8.17 -15.31 1.88
CA THR A 101 -8.38 -15.11 0.45
C THR A 101 -8.96 -13.73 0.16
N ILE A 102 -8.30 -12.98 -0.71
CA ILE A 102 -8.92 -11.83 -1.41
C ILE A 102 -9.52 -12.38 -2.69
N ARG A 103 -10.85 -12.39 -2.77
CA ARG A 103 -11.56 -12.93 -3.93
C ARG A 103 -11.66 -11.87 -5.03
N LEU A 104 -11.54 -12.28 -6.30
CA LEU A 104 -11.75 -11.37 -7.43
C LEU A 104 -13.14 -10.74 -7.39
N SER A 105 -14.16 -11.52 -7.03
CA SER A 105 -15.53 -11.04 -6.88
C SER A 105 -15.68 -9.99 -5.77
N GLU A 106 -14.87 -10.04 -4.71
CA GLU A 106 -14.90 -9.01 -3.68
C GLU A 106 -14.37 -7.69 -4.24
N ILE A 107 -13.28 -7.75 -5.01
CA ILE A 107 -12.69 -6.57 -5.68
C ILE A 107 -13.64 -5.99 -6.72
N GLU A 108 -14.29 -6.82 -7.53
CA GLU A 108 -15.25 -6.37 -8.56
C GLU A 108 -16.44 -5.61 -7.96
N ASN A 109 -16.86 -5.98 -6.74
CA ASN A 109 -17.98 -5.37 -6.02
C ASN A 109 -17.59 -4.15 -5.14
N MET A 110 -16.32 -3.75 -5.13
CA MET A 110 -15.86 -2.50 -4.48
C MET A 110 -16.16 -1.25 -5.30
#